data_AF-A0A381EII2-F1
#
_entry.id   AF-A0A381EII2-F1
#
_cell.length_a   1.000
_cell.length_b   1.000
_cell.length_c   1.000
_cell.angle_alpha   90.00
_cell.angle_beta   90.00
_cell.angle_gamma   90.00
#
_symmetry.space_group_name_H-M   'P 1'
#
loop_
_entity.id
_entity.type
_entity.pdbx_description
1 polymer ?
#
loop_
_entity_poly.entity_id
_entity_poly.type
_entity_poly.pdbx_seq_one_letter_code
_entity_poly.pdbx_strand_id
1 'polypeptide(L)'
;MKLAICFMGHLRTYKQTYESFLENVLKPNLEDVMWEEIDIFIHTWDTFEKANFAWHEQNKKMDGVKITEQVICEVKQIYKPKKMLVETLMQDRGMHLSIERSQKLALEYEKEQNISYDYIMVTRPDLYFHTPLILSSFINAYQKDEALKSVSLPKKHIFAAHNTFGRMLVDDRRLLCEGDLLWFGNMKPLPLILDAFNPQKIFLIPINYILHRDFFLQRENFRLGWVDKDSTLTAVSVIKSHLSYQIGEITMQCESFKERFFLIFTLAIIKKKFNNQEKINSNYLYLSLCKDYPEFIKIKNSPTYKLGAKIIEIHKKGGNLGLIHFILFKLLSYKKSL
;
A
#
# COMPACT_ATOMS: atom_id res chain seq x y z
N MET A 1 -21.13 6.98 -19.41
CA MET A 1 -21.35 5.78 -18.56
C MET A 1 -21.65 6.21 -17.12
N LYS A 2 -22.36 5.38 -16.35
CA LYS A 2 -22.66 5.62 -14.92
C LYS A 2 -21.98 4.60 -14.01
N LEU A 3 -21.48 5.04 -12.87
CA LEU A 3 -20.75 4.22 -11.89
C LEU A 3 -21.42 4.27 -10.51
N ALA A 4 -21.64 3.09 -9.92
CA ALA A 4 -21.99 2.98 -8.50
C ALA A 4 -20.76 2.51 -7.69
N ILE A 5 -20.31 3.30 -6.72
CA ILE A 5 -19.27 2.94 -5.76
C ILE A 5 -19.92 2.47 -4.46
N CYS A 6 -19.71 1.22 -4.10
CA CYS A 6 -20.28 0.56 -2.93
C CYS A 6 -19.21 0.35 -1.85
N PHE A 7 -19.31 1.07 -0.73
CA PHE A 7 -18.50 0.82 0.45
C PHE A 7 -19.08 -0.34 1.27
N MET A 8 -18.20 -1.28 1.60
CA MET A 8 -18.47 -2.43 2.45
C MET A 8 -17.56 -2.45 3.70
N GLY A 9 -17.91 -3.31 4.65
CA GLY A 9 -17.18 -3.53 5.89
C GLY A 9 -17.59 -2.61 7.03
N HIS A 10 -16.65 -2.34 7.93
CA HIS A 10 -16.82 -1.39 9.02
C HIS A 10 -16.13 -0.07 8.66
N LEU A 11 -16.54 1.03 9.29
CA LEU A 11 -15.85 2.33 9.22
C LEU A 11 -14.52 2.35 10.01
N ARG A 12 -13.71 1.28 9.94
CA ARG A 12 -12.35 1.29 10.52
C ARG A 12 -11.57 2.42 9.87
N THR A 13 -10.82 3.15 10.68
CA THR A 13 -9.86 4.21 10.29
C THR A 13 -10.32 5.19 9.20
N TYR A 14 -11.62 5.32 8.90
CA TYR A 14 -12.11 6.11 7.78
C TYR A 14 -11.58 7.55 7.82
N LYS A 15 -11.43 8.11 9.02
CA LYS A 15 -10.86 9.45 9.29
C LYS A 15 -9.42 9.62 8.77
N GLN A 16 -8.67 8.54 8.62
CA GLN A 16 -7.28 8.55 8.16
C GLN A 16 -7.17 8.28 6.64
N THR A 17 -8.21 7.72 6.04
CA THR A 17 -8.18 7.18 4.68
C THR A 17 -9.06 7.95 3.71
N TYR A 18 -10.11 8.64 4.18
CA TYR A 18 -11.11 9.26 3.31
C TYR A 18 -10.51 10.26 2.32
N GLU A 19 -9.54 11.09 2.75
CA GLU A 19 -8.91 12.09 1.87
C GLU A 19 -8.23 11.42 0.67
N SER A 20 -7.58 10.29 0.90
CA SER A 20 -6.93 9.52 -0.15
C SER A 20 -7.94 8.93 -1.14
N PHE A 21 -9.12 8.48 -0.67
CA PHE A 21 -10.19 8.04 -1.56
C PHE A 21 -10.73 9.22 -2.38
N LEU A 22 -10.99 10.36 -1.75
CA LEU A 22 -11.52 11.53 -2.45
C LEU A 22 -10.55 12.03 -3.53
N GLU A 23 -9.26 12.17 -3.20
CA GLU A 23 -8.26 12.69 -4.13
C GLU A 23 -7.79 11.67 -5.18
N ASN A 24 -7.60 10.42 -4.81
CA ASN A 24 -6.99 9.42 -5.69
C ASN A 24 -8.01 8.47 -6.34
N VAL A 25 -9.28 8.48 -5.93
CA VAL A 25 -10.33 7.65 -6.58
C VAL A 25 -11.45 8.52 -7.10
N LEU A 26 -12.14 9.26 -6.24
CA LEU A 26 -13.36 9.95 -6.63
C LEU A 26 -13.08 11.07 -7.64
N LYS A 27 -12.21 12.01 -7.29
CA LYS A 27 -11.86 13.17 -8.11
C LYS A 27 -11.38 12.80 -9.52
N PRO A 28 -10.38 11.92 -9.72
CA PRO A 28 -9.90 11.62 -11.06
C PRO A 28 -10.94 10.90 -11.93
N ASN A 29 -11.89 10.16 -11.34
CA ASN A 29 -12.99 9.57 -12.11
C ASN A 29 -14.13 10.57 -12.36
N LEU A 30 -14.35 11.57 -11.50
CA LEU A 30 -15.29 12.67 -11.79
C LEU A 30 -14.78 13.59 -12.92
N GLU A 31 -13.46 13.76 -13.02
CA GLU A 31 -12.81 14.52 -14.10
C GLU A 31 -12.71 13.74 -15.43
N ASP A 32 -12.97 12.44 -15.39
CA ASP A 32 -12.90 11.55 -16.56
C ASP A 32 -14.20 11.60 -17.37
N VAL A 33 -14.08 12.00 -18.64
CA VAL A 33 -15.20 12.14 -19.58
C VAL A 33 -15.99 10.85 -19.84
N MET A 34 -15.47 9.67 -19.46
CA MET A 34 -16.21 8.41 -19.57
C MET A 34 -17.41 8.36 -18.62
N TRP A 35 -17.31 9.01 -17.45
CA TRP A 35 -18.31 8.93 -16.39
C TRP A 35 -19.21 10.17 -16.39
N GLU A 36 -20.50 9.98 -16.66
CA GLU A 36 -21.51 11.03 -16.57
C GLU A 36 -21.99 11.24 -15.13
N GLU A 37 -22.04 10.15 -14.37
CA GLU A 37 -22.55 10.13 -13.00
C GLU A 37 -21.80 9.08 -12.18
N ILE A 38 -21.38 9.47 -10.99
CA ILE A 38 -20.75 8.60 -10.00
C ILE A 38 -21.49 8.76 -8.68
N ASP A 39 -22.07 7.67 -8.21
CA ASP A 39 -22.85 7.64 -6.97
C ASP A 39 -22.23 6.72 -5.93
N ILE A 40 -22.27 7.15 -4.67
CA ILE A 40 -21.72 6.39 -3.55
C ILE A 40 -22.84 5.78 -2.70
N PHE A 41 -22.65 4.51 -2.34
CA PHE A 41 -23.54 3.73 -1.49
C PHE A 41 -22.74 3.13 -0.34
N ILE A 42 -23.29 3.18 0.87
CA ILE A 42 -22.55 2.74 2.06
C ILE A 42 -23.40 1.75 2.84
N HIS A 43 -22.88 0.54 3.04
CA HIS A 43 -23.32 -0.29 4.14
C HIS A 43 -22.19 -0.40 5.16
N THR A 44 -22.52 -0.21 6.44
CA THR A 44 -21.58 -0.41 7.55
C THR A 44 -22.27 -1.06 8.74
N TRP A 45 -21.44 -1.58 9.66
CA TRP A 45 -21.90 -2.05 10.95
C TRP A 45 -21.93 -0.91 11.98
N ASP A 46 -22.75 -1.09 13.02
CA ASP A 46 -22.92 -0.14 14.12
C ASP A 46 -21.76 -0.11 15.13
N THR A 47 -20.69 -0.86 14.87
CA THR A 47 -19.41 -0.79 15.58
C THR A 47 -18.25 -0.54 14.62
N PHE A 48 -17.18 0.08 15.13
CA PHE A 48 -15.94 0.27 14.38
C PHE A 48 -15.23 -1.03 14.06
N GLU A 49 -15.33 -2.02 14.95
CA GLU A 49 -14.87 -3.38 14.76
C GLU A 49 -15.70 -4.33 15.61
N LYS A 50 -15.78 -5.60 15.21
CA LYS A 50 -16.34 -6.67 16.03
C LYS A 50 -15.48 -7.92 15.89
N ALA A 51 -14.59 -8.12 16.84
CA ALA A 51 -13.54 -9.14 16.80
C ALA A 51 -14.08 -10.57 16.82
N ASN A 52 -15.24 -10.81 17.45
CA ASN A 52 -15.81 -12.16 17.60
C ASN A 52 -16.10 -12.87 16.28
N PHE A 53 -16.10 -12.15 15.15
CA PHE A 53 -16.33 -12.68 13.80
C PHE A 53 -15.17 -12.38 12.83
N ALA A 54 -13.99 -12.02 13.36
CA ALA A 54 -12.82 -11.67 12.56
C ALA A 54 -11.76 -12.78 12.59
N TRP A 55 -11.17 -13.08 11.43
CA TRP A 55 -10.06 -14.04 11.30
C TRP A 55 -8.68 -13.44 11.66
N HIS A 56 -8.61 -12.14 11.92
CA HIS A 56 -7.37 -11.40 12.17
C HIS A 56 -7.26 -10.93 13.62
N GLU A 57 -6.03 -10.62 14.04
CA GLU A 57 -5.78 -10.07 15.38
C GLU A 57 -6.54 -8.77 15.66
N GLN A 58 -7.01 -8.66 16.90
CA GLN A 58 -7.96 -7.67 17.37
C GLN A 58 -7.34 -6.28 17.50
N ASN A 59 -8.02 -5.26 17.01
CA ASN A 59 -7.74 -3.89 17.37
C ASN A 59 -8.39 -3.57 18.73
N LYS A 60 -7.62 -3.73 19.81
CA LYS A 60 -8.10 -3.50 21.19
C LYS A 60 -8.69 -2.11 21.44
N LYS A 61 -8.40 -1.12 20.60
CA LYS A 61 -8.91 0.25 20.73
C LYS A 61 -10.27 0.46 20.04
N MET A 62 -10.60 -0.35 19.03
CA MET A 62 -11.80 -0.16 18.20
C MET A 62 -12.82 -1.30 18.35
N ASP A 63 -12.42 -2.45 18.90
CA ASP A 63 -13.30 -3.59 19.09
C ASP A 63 -14.47 -3.25 20.02
N GLY A 64 -15.69 -3.55 19.56
CA GLY A 64 -16.93 -3.29 20.29
C GLY A 64 -17.31 -1.82 20.43
N VAL A 65 -16.47 -0.88 19.97
CA VAL A 65 -16.76 0.56 20.05
C VAL A 65 -17.89 0.89 19.08
N LYS A 66 -19.01 1.38 19.62
CA LYS A 66 -20.18 1.79 18.84
C LYS A 66 -19.90 3.03 18.00
N ILE A 67 -20.51 3.07 16.83
CA ILE A 67 -20.54 4.24 15.97
C ILE A 67 -21.63 5.18 16.50
N THR A 68 -21.28 6.45 16.72
CA THR A 68 -22.23 7.48 17.18
C THR A 68 -22.95 8.14 16.01
N GLU A 69 -24.08 8.80 16.28
CA GLU A 69 -24.79 9.59 15.26
C GLU A 69 -23.90 10.70 14.68
N GLN A 70 -23.02 11.29 15.49
CA GLN A 70 -22.04 12.27 15.02
C GLN A 70 -21.12 11.68 13.95
N VAL A 71 -20.65 10.44 14.13
CA VAL A 71 -19.81 9.75 13.13
C VAL A 71 -20.62 9.47 11.87
N ILE A 72 -21.89 9.07 11.99
CA ILE A 72 -22.76 8.85 10.83
C ILE A 72 -22.95 10.17 10.05
N CYS A 73 -23.20 11.28 10.74
CA CYS A 73 -23.30 12.61 10.13
C CYS A 73 -21.99 13.01 9.42
N GLU A 74 -20.84 12.79 10.05
CA GLU A 74 -19.52 13.05 9.47
C GLU A 74 -19.30 12.23 8.19
N VAL A 75 -19.58 10.93 8.22
CA VAL A 75 -19.45 10.05 7.05
C VAL A 75 -20.38 10.48 5.91
N LYS A 76 -21.62 10.87 6.23
CA LYS A 76 -22.56 11.41 5.23
C LYS A 76 -22.06 12.72 4.61
N GLN A 77 -21.42 13.59 5.39
CA GLN A 77 -20.85 14.85 4.89
C GLN A 77 -19.63 14.60 4.00
N ILE A 78 -18.76 13.68 4.38
CA ILE A 78 -17.53 13.33 3.64
C ILE A 78 -17.87 12.68 2.29
N TYR A 79 -18.63 11.59 2.32
CA TYR A 79 -18.83 10.75 1.13
C TYR A 79 -20.09 11.10 0.35
N LYS A 80 -21.02 11.88 0.92
CA LYS A 80 -22.30 12.28 0.30
C LYS A 80 -23.04 11.11 -0.36
N PRO A 81 -23.25 9.98 0.35
CA PRO A 81 -23.84 8.79 -0.26
C PRO A 81 -25.30 9.03 -0.65
N LYS A 82 -25.74 8.42 -1.76
CA LYS A 82 -27.15 8.42 -2.17
C LYS A 82 -28.02 7.61 -1.21
N LYS A 83 -27.48 6.50 -0.71
CA LYS A 83 -28.08 5.70 0.38
C LYS A 83 -27.00 5.18 1.31
N MET A 84 -27.34 5.15 2.60
CA MET A 84 -26.49 4.58 3.65
C MET A 84 -27.32 3.71 4.59
N LEU A 85 -26.81 2.53 4.91
CA LEU A 85 -27.41 1.58 5.84
C LEU A 85 -26.41 1.22 6.95
N VAL A 86 -26.87 1.31 8.21
CA VAL A 86 -26.10 0.93 9.40
C VAL A 86 -26.85 -0.19 10.10
N GLU A 87 -26.21 -1.36 10.27
CA GLU A 87 -26.82 -2.54 10.88
C GLU A 87 -25.99 -3.08 12.04
N THR A 88 -26.61 -3.87 12.91
CA THR A 88 -25.90 -4.62 13.96
C THR A 88 -25.42 -5.94 13.38
N LEU A 89 -24.11 -6.23 13.50
CA LEU A 89 -23.57 -7.51 13.06
C LEU A 89 -23.96 -8.63 14.04
N MET A 90 -24.90 -9.48 13.66
CA MET A 90 -25.43 -10.56 14.52
C MET A 90 -24.84 -11.94 14.24
N GLN A 91 -24.14 -12.12 13.12
CA GLN A 91 -23.66 -13.42 12.65
C GLN A 91 -22.25 -13.33 12.06
N ASP A 92 -21.60 -14.50 11.98
CA ASP A 92 -20.39 -14.67 11.19
C ASP A 92 -20.68 -14.43 9.69
N ARG A 93 -19.67 -14.08 8.90
CA ARG A 93 -19.75 -13.63 7.49
C ARG A 93 -20.17 -12.16 7.27
N GLY A 94 -19.84 -11.26 8.19
CA GLY A 94 -20.12 -9.83 8.03
C GLY A 94 -19.59 -9.19 6.73
N MET A 95 -18.48 -9.67 6.18
CA MET A 95 -18.00 -9.16 4.89
C MET A 95 -18.97 -9.46 3.74
N HIS A 96 -19.41 -10.72 3.60
CA HIS A 96 -20.32 -11.14 2.53
C HIS A 96 -21.63 -10.36 2.58
N LEU A 97 -22.21 -10.25 3.77
CA LEU A 97 -23.46 -9.51 3.98
C LEU A 97 -23.28 -8.04 3.62
N SER A 98 -22.17 -7.42 4.04
CA SER A 98 -21.93 -6.00 3.79
C SER A 98 -21.77 -5.68 2.29
N ILE A 99 -21.16 -6.60 1.53
CA ILE A 99 -21.05 -6.51 0.07
C ILE A 99 -22.43 -6.65 -0.59
N GLU A 100 -23.25 -7.60 -0.16
CA GLU A 100 -24.61 -7.76 -0.68
C GLU A 100 -25.48 -6.52 -0.37
N ARG A 101 -25.41 -6.01 0.86
CA ARG A 101 -26.22 -4.88 1.33
C ARG A 101 -25.86 -3.57 0.63
N SER A 102 -24.57 -3.25 0.52
CA SER A 102 -24.13 -2.03 -0.17
C SER A 102 -24.57 -2.02 -1.64
N GLN A 103 -24.47 -3.16 -2.33
CA GLN A 103 -24.92 -3.28 -3.72
C GLN A 103 -26.45 -3.24 -3.83
N LYS A 104 -27.18 -3.84 -2.88
CA LYS A 104 -28.64 -3.77 -2.84
C LYS A 104 -29.12 -2.32 -2.77
N LEU A 105 -28.47 -1.47 -1.97
CA LEU A 105 -28.78 -0.04 -1.93
C LEU A 105 -28.63 0.63 -3.30
N ALA A 106 -27.56 0.31 -4.04
CA ALA A 106 -27.32 0.82 -5.38
C ALA A 106 -28.41 0.38 -6.37
N LEU A 107 -28.78 -0.91 -6.36
CA LEU A 107 -29.80 -1.46 -7.25
C LEU A 107 -31.22 -0.95 -6.94
N GLU A 108 -31.53 -0.71 -5.67
CA GLU A 108 -32.79 -0.09 -5.28
C GLU A 108 -32.86 1.37 -5.74
N TYR A 109 -31.77 2.14 -5.55
CA TYR A 109 -31.69 3.51 -6.04
C TYR A 109 -31.76 3.59 -7.57
N GLU A 110 -31.09 2.66 -8.28
CA GLU A 110 -31.16 2.52 -9.74
C GLU A 110 -32.62 2.41 -10.21
N LYS A 111 -33.40 1.55 -9.56
CA LYS A 111 -34.82 1.37 -9.84
C LYS A 111 -35.66 2.60 -9.48
N GLU A 112 -35.42 3.21 -8.33
CA GLU A 112 -36.17 4.39 -7.85
C GLU A 112 -35.98 5.62 -8.73
N GLN A 113 -34.76 5.84 -9.22
CA GLN A 113 -34.43 6.99 -10.06
C GLN A 113 -34.57 6.71 -11.56
N ASN A 114 -34.94 5.49 -11.94
CA ASN A 114 -35.04 5.07 -13.33
C ASN A 114 -33.74 5.36 -14.13
N ILE A 115 -32.59 5.08 -13.49
CA ILE A 115 -31.27 5.15 -14.12
C ILE A 115 -30.75 3.73 -14.36
N SER A 116 -29.61 3.59 -15.03
CA SER A 116 -28.89 2.32 -15.03
C SER A 116 -27.39 2.54 -14.91
N TYR A 117 -26.77 1.90 -13.92
CA TYR A 117 -25.31 1.93 -13.78
C TYR A 117 -24.66 1.04 -14.84
N ASP A 118 -23.60 1.47 -15.50
CA ASP A 118 -22.85 0.59 -16.41
C ASP A 118 -21.89 -0.30 -15.62
N TYR A 119 -21.36 0.24 -14.52
CA TYR A 119 -20.38 -0.41 -13.66
C TYR A 119 -20.74 -0.27 -12.18
N ILE A 120 -20.39 -1.30 -11.43
CA ILE A 120 -20.33 -1.27 -9.96
C ILE A 120 -18.86 -1.41 -9.56
N MET A 121 -18.40 -0.58 -8.63
CA MET A 121 -17.15 -0.74 -7.91
C MET A 121 -17.45 -1.05 -6.45
N VAL A 122 -16.81 -2.06 -5.87
CA VAL A 122 -16.89 -2.38 -4.45
C VAL A 122 -15.54 -2.12 -3.81
N THR A 123 -15.54 -1.43 -2.68
CA THR A 123 -14.32 -1.11 -1.92
C THR A 123 -14.65 -0.89 -0.45
N ARG A 124 -13.67 -0.47 0.35
CA ARG A 124 -13.80 -0.34 1.81
C ARG A 124 -13.35 1.04 2.29
N PRO A 125 -13.94 1.56 3.37
CA PRO A 125 -13.56 2.85 3.92
C PRO A 125 -12.20 2.80 4.65
N ASP A 126 -11.66 1.63 4.95
CA ASP A 126 -10.37 1.43 5.62
C ASP A 126 -9.18 1.21 4.66
N LEU A 127 -9.34 1.54 3.38
CA LEU A 127 -8.26 1.54 2.39
C LEU A 127 -7.70 2.96 2.18
N TYR A 128 -6.38 3.09 2.30
CA TYR A 128 -5.64 4.28 1.89
C TYR A 128 -5.17 4.13 0.44
N PHE A 129 -5.60 5.02 -0.45
CA PHE A 129 -5.23 5.02 -1.87
C PHE A 129 -4.03 5.95 -2.07
N HIS A 130 -2.85 5.39 -2.36
CA HIS A 130 -1.60 6.13 -2.50
C HIS A 130 -1.42 6.75 -3.88
N THR A 131 -1.87 6.05 -4.92
CA THR A 131 -1.79 6.50 -6.32
C THR A 131 -3.18 6.63 -6.94
N PRO A 132 -3.38 7.52 -7.93
CA PRO A 132 -4.65 7.67 -8.62
C PRO A 132 -5.15 6.36 -9.27
N LEU A 133 -6.41 6.01 -9.04
CA LEU A 133 -7.13 4.91 -9.66
C LEU A 133 -8.10 5.46 -10.71
N ILE A 134 -7.72 5.41 -11.98
CA ILE A 134 -8.56 5.86 -13.10
C ILE A 134 -9.19 4.64 -13.78
N LEU A 135 -10.46 4.35 -13.50
CA LEU A 135 -11.11 3.11 -13.94
C LEU A 135 -11.19 2.98 -15.46
N SER A 136 -11.43 4.10 -16.14
CA SER A 136 -11.50 4.15 -17.61
C SER A 136 -10.22 3.67 -18.28
N SER A 137 -9.06 3.81 -17.62
CA SER A 137 -7.77 3.43 -18.20
C SER A 137 -7.71 1.92 -18.48
N PHE A 138 -8.30 1.10 -17.60
CA PHE A 138 -8.33 -0.35 -17.78
C PHE A 138 -9.35 -0.78 -18.84
N ILE A 139 -10.50 -0.09 -18.93
CA ILE A 139 -11.52 -0.34 -19.95
C ILE A 139 -10.96 0.04 -21.33
N ASN A 140 -10.37 1.23 -21.44
CA ASN A 140 -9.80 1.79 -22.68
C ASN A 140 -8.56 1.01 -23.16
N ALA A 141 -7.86 0.30 -22.28
CA ALA A 141 -6.75 -0.57 -22.67
C ALA A 141 -7.17 -1.59 -23.74
N TYR A 142 -8.38 -2.16 -23.62
CA TYR A 142 -8.91 -3.11 -24.61
C TYR A 142 -9.28 -2.50 -25.96
N GLN A 143 -9.28 -1.16 -26.07
CA GLN A 143 -9.50 -0.44 -27.33
C GLN A 143 -8.20 0.14 -27.90
N LYS A 144 -7.23 0.49 -27.04
CA LYS A 144 -6.04 1.27 -27.43
C LYS A 144 -4.77 0.44 -27.51
N ASP A 145 -4.63 -0.60 -26.68
CA ASP A 145 -3.44 -1.43 -26.63
C ASP A 145 -3.40 -2.42 -27.80
N GLU A 146 -2.29 -2.47 -28.54
CA GLU A 146 -2.15 -3.33 -29.72
C GLU A 146 -2.27 -4.82 -29.39
N ALA A 147 -1.80 -5.26 -28.22
CA ALA A 147 -1.92 -6.65 -27.80
C ALA A 147 -3.37 -6.99 -27.40
N LEU A 148 -4.10 -6.06 -26.79
CA LEU A 148 -5.46 -6.30 -26.30
C LEU A 148 -6.57 -6.03 -27.32
N LYS A 149 -6.34 -5.17 -28.32
CA LYS A 149 -7.30 -4.84 -29.39
C LYS A 149 -7.89 -6.07 -30.08
N SER A 150 -7.08 -7.13 -30.23
CA SER A 150 -7.48 -8.37 -30.90
C SER A 150 -8.36 -9.30 -30.05
N VAL A 151 -8.34 -9.16 -28.73
CA VAL A 151 -9.02 -10.10 -27.80
C VAL A 151 -10.37 -9.55 -27.33
N SER A 152 -10.59 -8.24 -27.44
CA SER A 152 -11.79 -7.50 -26.99
C SER A 152 -12.12 -7.69 -25.50
N LEU A 153 -12.74 -6.67 -24.88
CA LEU A 153 -13.17 -6.79 -23.50
C LEU A 153 -14.39 -7.74 -23.43
N PRO A 154 -14.40 -8.78 -22.56
CA PRO A 154 -15.53 -9.69 -22.46
C PRO A 154 -16.83 -8.95 -22.07
N LYS A 155 -17.97 -9.42 -22.61
CA LYS A 155 -19.29 -8.83 -22.32
C LYS A 155 -19.64 -8.79 -20.82
N LYS A 156 -19.12 -9.75 -20.05
CA LYS A 156 -19.22 -9.80 -18.58
C LYS A 156 -17.79 -9.92 -18.05
N HIS A 157 -17.36 -8.92 -17.30
CA HIS A 157 -15.98 -8.88 -16.81
C HIS A 157 -15.90 -8.21 -15.45
N ILE A 158 -14.82 -8.53 -14.75
CA ILE A 158 -14.48 -7.91 -13.48
C ILE A 158 -13.00 -7.59 -13.50
N PHE A 159 -12.69 -6.33 -13.20
CA PHE A 159 -11.38 -5.85 -12.91
C PHE A 159 -11.17 -5.87 -11.40
N ALA A 160 -10.04 -6.38 -10.94
CA ALA A 160 -9.80 -6.48 -9.51
C ALA A 160 -8.35 -6.17 -9.18
N ALA A 161 -8.19 -5.36 -8.13
CA ALA A 161 -6.90 -5.11 -7.52
C ALA A 161 -6.36 -6.41 -6.92
N HIS A 162 -5.04 -6.51 -6.80
CA HIS A 162 -4.43 -7.77 -6.41
C HIS A 162 -3.12 -7.56 -5.65
N ASN A 163 -2.57 -8.66 -5.13
CA ASN A 163 -1.25 -8.70 -4.50
C ASN A 163 -0.45 -9.91 -4.98
N THR A 164 -0.38 -10.08 -6.30
CA THR A 164 0.39 -11.19 -6.89
C THR A 164 1.86 -11.08 -6.47
N PHE A 165 2.44 -12.21 -6.07
CA PHE A 165 3.78 -12.30 -5.47
C PHE A 165 3.98 -11.63 -4.11
N GLY A 166 2.97 -10.94 -3.56
CA GLY A 166 3.00 -10.44 -2.19
C GLY A 166 2.76 -11.54 -1.17
N ARG A 167 1.79 -12.44 -1.42
CA ARG A 167 1.46 -13.57 -0.53
C ARG A 167 1.71 -14.95 -1.14
N MET A 168 1.59 -15.07 -2.46
CA MET A 168 1.70 -16.35 -3.17
C MET A 168 3.00 -16.42 -3.97
N LEU A 169 3.66 -17.59 -3.95
CA LEU A 169 4.81 -17.86 -4.81
C LEU A 169 4.40 -17.98 -6.30
N VAL A 170 3.14 -18.32 -6.57
CA VAL A 170 2.61 -18.59 -7.91
C VAL A 170 1.44 -17.65 -8.18
N ASP A 171 1.41 -17.06 -9.38
CA ASP A 171 0.27 -16.31 -9.92
C ASP A 171 -0.74 -17.26 -10.58
N ASP A 172 -1.52 -17.98 -9.76
CA ASP A 172 -2.59 -18.82 -10.29
C ASP A 172 -3.81 -17.96 -10.62
N ARG A 173 -4.10 -17.80 -11.93
CA ARG A 173 -5.22 -16.97 -12.41
C ARG A 173 -6.60 -17.42 -11.92
N ARG A 174 -6.73 -18.63 -11.36
CA ARG A 174 -7.98 -19.10 -10.73
C ARG A 174 -8.17 -18.52 -9.32
N LEU A 175 -7.10 -17.98 -8.73
CA LEU A 175 -7.03 -17.46 -7.37
C LEU A 175 -6.49 -16.03 -7.41
N LEU A 176 -7.39 -15.05 -7.46
CA LEU A 176 -6.98 -13.66 -7.37
C LEU A 176 -6.89 -13.23 -5.89
N CYS A 177 -5.66 -13.06 -5.39
CA CYS A 177 -5.44 -12.57 -4.04
C CYS A 177 -5.97 -11.15 -3.86
N GLU A 178 -6.57 -10.88 -2.71
CA GLU A 178 -7.05 -9.54 -2.30
C GLU A 178 -8.18 -8.98 -3.19
N GLY A 179 -8.81 -9.84 -4.00
CA GLY A 179 -9.99 -9.50 -4.81
C GLY A 179 -11.23 -9.14 -3.98
N ASP A 180 -11.17 -9.28 -2.66
CA ASP A 180 -12.17 -8.88 -1.68
C ASP A 180 -11.93 -7.47 -1.10
N LEU A 181 -10.88 -6.75 -1.52
CA LEU A 181 -10.60 -5.39 -1.07
C LEU A 181 -11.13 -4.32 -2.02
N LEU A 182 -10.87 -4.47 -3.32
CA LEU A 182 -11.20 -3.49 -4.36
C LEU A 182 -11.40 -4.18 -5.72
N TRP A 183 -12.60 -4.10 -6.27
CA TRP A 183 -12.91 -4.62 -7.60
C TRP A 183 -14.06 -3.83 -8.24
N PHE A 184 -14.11 -3.83 -9.56
CA PHE A 184 -15.19 -3.21 -10.32
C PHE A 184 -15.51 -4.00 -11.59
N GLY A 185 -16.75 -3.93 -12.05
CA GLY A 185 -17.18 -4.67 -13.24
C GLY A 185 -18.57 -4.27 -13.70
N ASN A 186 -18.96 -4.81 -14.85
CA ASN A 186 -20.22 -4.45 -15.52
C ASN A 186 -21.37 -5.43 -15.21
N MET A 187 -21.25 -6.18 -14.12
CA MET A 187 -22.23 -7.17 -13.68
C MET A 187 -22.98 -6.67 -12.46
N LYS A 188 -24.27 -7.04 -12.36
CA LYS A 188 -25.17 -6.65 -11.29
C LYS A 188 -25.98 -7.84 -10.75
N PRO A 189 -25.92 -8.16 -9.45
CA PRO A 189 -24.90 -7.68 -8.52
C PRO A 189 -23.51 -8.14 -8.96
N LEU A 190 -22.48 -7.37 -8.60
CA LEU A 190 -21.08 -7.72 -8.77
C LEU A 190 -20.75 -8.87 -7.79
N PRO A 191 -20.34 -10.04 -8.31
CA PRO A 191 -20.11 -11.19 -7.47
C PRO A 191 -18.83 -11.01 -6.65
N LEU A 192 -18.78 -11.77 -5.56
CA LEU A 192 -17.62 -11.84 -4.69
C LEU A 192 -16.50 -12.63 -5.34
N ILE A 193 -15.27 -12.14 -5.22
CA ILE A 193 -14.06 -12.78 -5.72
C ILE A 193 -13.35 -13.46 -4.53
N LEU A 194 -13.95 -14.52 -3.98
CA LEU A 194 -13.34 -15.33 -2.93
C LEU A 194 -13.28 -16.79 -3.36
N ASP A 195 -12.14 -17.41 -3.05
CA ASP A 195 -11.81 -18.84 -3.20
C ASP A 195 -11.64 -19.37 -4.63
N ALA A 196 -11.00 -20.55 -4.73
CA ALA A 196 -10.58 -21.28 -5.94
C ALA A 196 -11.73 -21.66 -6.90
N PHE A 197 -12.94 -21.23 -6.60
CA PHE A 197 -14.12 -21.41 -7.41
C PHE A 197 -14.59 -20.04 -7.82
N ASN A 198 -14.34 -19.73 -9.08
CA ASN A 198 -15.12 -18.78 -9.84
C ASN A 198 -16.27 -19.56 -10.48
N PRO A 199 -17.35 -19.89 -9.74
CA PRO A 199 -18.42 -20.79 -10.21
C PRO A 199 -19.13 -20.25 -11.45
N GLN A 200 -18.98 -18.95 -11.74
CA GLN A 200 -19.66 -18.27 -12.84
C GLN A 200 -18.82 -18.17 -14.12
N LYS A 201 -17.60 -18.74 -14.16
CA LYS A 201 -16.63 -18.58 -15.28
C LYS A 201 -16.41 -17.11 -15.68
N ILE A 202 -16.47 -16.19 -14.71
CA ILE A 202 -16.33 -14.77 -15.01
C ILE A 202 -14.86 -14.48 -15.30
N PHE A 203 -14.57 -13.77 -16.37
CA PHE A 203 -13.19 -13.41 -16.64
C PHE A 203 -12.72 -12.37 -15.61
N LEU A 204 -11.86 -12.80 -14.68
CA LEU A 204 -11.21 -11.93 -13.69
C LEU A 204 -9.96 -11.33 -14.32
N ILE A 205 -9.91 -10.01 -14.36
CA ILE A 205 -8.83 -9.25 -14.97
C ILE A 205 -8.07 -8.55 -13.83
N PRO A 206 -6.88 -9.05 -13.44
CA PRO A 206 -6.03 -8.31 -12.52
C PRO A 206 -5.64 -6.98 -13.16
N ILE A 207 -5.81 -5.89 -12.42
CA ILE A 207 -5.38 -4.56 -12.87
C ILE A 207 -4.03 -4.21 -12.26
N ASN A 208 -3.26 -3.36 -12.95
CA ASN A 208 -2.02 -2.80 -12.43
C ASN A 208 -2.28 -1.77 -11.31
N TYR A 209 -2.92 -2.22 -10.23
CA TYR A 209 -3.26 -1.47 -9.02
C TYR A 209 -3.15 -2.44 -7.84
N ILE A 210 -2.04 -2.37 -7.13
CA ILE A 210 -1.52 -3.47 -6.29
C ILE A 210 -1.53 -3.07 -4.82
N LEU A 211 -1.97 -3.99 -3.96
CA LEU A 211 -1.93 -3.80 -2.50
C LEU A 211 -0.47 -3.62 -2.05
N HIS A 212 -0.24 -2.65 -1.17
CA HIS A 212 1.07 -2.19 -0.69
C HIS A 212 1.96 -1.44 -1.71
N ARG A 213 1.45 -1.18 -2.91
CA ARG A 213 2.08 -0.29 -3.89
C ARG A 213 1.21 0.93 -4.16
N ASP A 214 -0.04 0.68 -4.55
CA ASP A 214 -0.99 1.71 -4.97
C ASP A 214 -2.05 2.00 -3.92
N PHE A 215 -2.36 1.01 -3.08
CA PHE A 215 -3.27 1.19 -1.96
C PHE A 215 -2.86 0.31 -0.77
N PHE A 216 -3.30 0.67 0.42
CA PHE A 216 -2.88 0.06 1.68
C PHE A 216 -4.10 -0.17 2.58
N LEU A 217 -4.19 -1.35 3.18
CA LEU A 217 -5.23 -1.68 4.15
C LEU A 217 -4.85 -1.13 5.54
N GLN A 218 -5.64 -0.22 6.08
CA GLN A 218 -5.36 0.49 7.33
C GLN A 218 -6.33 0.10 8.44
N ARG A 219 -6.25 -1.10 9.04
CA ARG A 219 -7.25 -1.52 10.05
C ARG A 219 -7.11 -0.86 11.44
N GLU A 220 -5.92 -0.36 11.78
CA GLU A 220 -5.66 0.23 13.11
C GLU A 220 -4.65 1.37 13.03
N ASN A 221 -3.37 1.02 12.99
CA ASN A 221 -2.28 1.97 12.93
C ASN A 221 -2.02 2.25 11.46
N PHE A 222 -1.90 3.54 11.12
CA PHE A 222 -1.52 3.95 9.78
C PHE A 222 -0.13 3.37 9.45
N ARG A 223 -0.10 2.34 8.61
CA ARG A 223 1.08 1.62 8.16
C ARG A 223 1.15 1.76 6.67
N LEU A 224 2.05 2.60 6.19
CA LEU A 224 2.40 2.62 4.78
C LEU A 224 3.62 1.71 4.57
N GLY A 225 3.50 0.80 3.60
CA GLY A 225 4.47 -0.28 3.33
C GLY A 225 4.04 -1.66 3.82
N TRP A 226 4.63 -2.70 3.26
CA TRP A 226 4.64 -4.05 3.86
C TRP A 226 5.43 -3.96 5.16
N VAL A 227 4.73 -3.90 6.29
CA VAL A 227 5.34 -4.20 7.59
C VAL A 227 4.63 -5.45 8.07
N ASP A 228 5.16 -6.59 7.64
CA ASP A 228 4.87 -7.84 8.31
C ASP A 228 5.10 -7.63 9.81
N LYS A 229 4.23 -8.14 10.67
CA LYS A 229 4.35 -7.95 12.13
C LYS A 229 5.70 -8.48 12.65
N ASP A 230 6.30 -9.40 11.91
CA ASP A 230 7.60 -10.00 12.14
C ASP A 230 8.75 -9.39 11.31
N SER A 231 8.45 -8.44 10.41
CA SER A 231 9.50 -7.74 9.66
C SER A 231 10.18 -6.70 10.54
N THR A 232 11.39 -7.01 10.98
CA THR A 232 12.34 -6.11 11.64
C THR A 232 12.91 -5.03 10.71
N LEU A 233 12.29 -4.83 9.54
CA LEU A 233 12.76 -3.94 8.48
C LEU A 233 12.10 -2.56 8.62
N THR A 234 12.81 -1.62 9.24
CA THR A 234 12.40 -0.22 9.38
C THR A 234 13.26 0.65 8.47
N ALA A 235 12.88 1.91 8.21
CA ALA A 235 13.76 2.78 7.42
C ALA A 235 15.13 2.94 8.11
N VAL A 236 15.16 3.03 9.44
CA VAL A 236 16.39 3.04 10.23
C VAL A 236 17.22 1.77 10.07
N SER A 237 16.61 0.57 10.05
CA SER A 237 17.40 -0.66 9.85
C SER A 237 17.96 -0.75 8.42
N VAL A 238 17.23 -0.23 7.42
CA VAL A 238 17.73 -0.12 6.05
C VAL A 238 18.92 0.84 5.95
N ILE A 239 18.84 2.08 6.47
CA ILE A 239 19.98 3.03 6.38
C ILE A 239 21.19 2.52 7.16
N LYS A 240 21.00 1.81 8.28
CA LYS A 240 22.10 1.20 9.04
C LYS A 240 22.74 0.01 8.33
N SER A 241 22.00 -0.65 7.42
CA SER A 241 22.55 -1.71 6.57
C SER A 241 23.44 -1.17 5.45
N HIS A 242 23.34 0.12 5.09
CA HIS A 242 24.17 0.70 4.04
C HIS A 242 25.66 0.64 4.41
N LEU A 243 26.48 0.28 3.42
CA LEU A 243 27.94 0.25 3.58
C LEU A 243 28.52 1.58 4.09
N SER A 244 27.96 2.71 3.64
CA SER A 244 28.37 4.04 4.11
C SER A 244 28.18 4.21 5.62
N TYR A 245 27.06 3.73 6.17
CA TYR A 245 26.81 3.83 7.61
C TYR A 245 27.78 2.93 8.39
N GLN A 246 27.92 1.66 7.99
CA GLN A 246 28.79 0.68 8.66
C GLN A 246 30.26 1.12 8.67
N ILE A 247 30.76 1.66 7.54
CA ILE A 247 32.10 2.22 7.46
C ILE A 247 32.24 3.44 8.39
N GLY A 248 31.26 4.35 8.31
CA GLY A 248 31.25 5.58 9.10
C GLY A 248 31.29 5.32 10.60
N GLU A 249 30.47 4.39 11.09
CA GLU A 249 30.31 4.05 12.50
C GLU A 249 31.63 3.60 13.13
N ILE A 250 32.34 2.68 12.45
CA ILE A 250 33.64 2.17 12.92
C ILE A 250 34.73 3.24 12.77
N THR A 251 34.70 4.01 11.68
CA THR A 251 35.70 5.06 11.44
C THR A 251 35.60 6.21 12.46
N MET A 252 34.37 6.55 12.89
CA MET A 252 34.13 7.61 13.88
C MET A 252 34.78 7.32 15.23
N GLN A 253 35.05 6.05 15.55
CA GLN A 253 35.68 5.65 16.81
C GLN A 253 37.21 5.69 16.75
N CYS A 254 37.80 5.88 15.57
CA CYS A 254 39.25 5.91 15.42
C CYS A 254 39.84 7.29 15.73
N GLU A 255 40.78 7.34 16.67
CA GLU A 255 41.49 8.55 17.09
C GLU A 255 43.00 8.39 17.01
N SER A 256 43.51 7.20 17.34
CA SER A 256 44.96 6.94 17.35
C SER A 256 45.49 6.50 15.98
N PHE A 257 46.80 6.69 15.75
CA PHE A 257 47.43 6.21 14.51
C PHE A 257 47.34 4.68 14.37
N LYS A 258 47.49 3.96 15.49
CA LYS A 258 47.37 2.50 15.55
C LYS A 258 45.97 2.05 15.11
N GLU A 259 44.91 2.67 15.62
CA GLU A 259 43.53 2.38 15.19
C GLU A 259 43.32 2.65 13.70
N ARG A 260 43.84 3.77 13.17
CA ARG A 260 43.72 4.09 11.73
C ARG A 260 44.47 3.09 10.85
N PHE A 261 45.61 2.56 11.31
CA PHE A 261 46.31 1.49 10.60
C PHE A 261 45.48 0.20 10.58
N PHE A 262 44.92 -0.21 11.71
CA PHE A 262 44.04 -1.39 11.78
C PHE A 262 42.75 -1.22 10.98
N LEU A 263 42.21 0.01 10.92
CA LEU A 263 41.00 0.34 10.16
C LEU A 263 41.12 -0.06 8.69
N ILE A 264 42.30 0.05 8.07
CA ILE A 264 42.52 -0.35 6.67
C ILE A 264 42.13 -1.81 6.44
N PHE A 265 42.50 -2.70 7.36
CA PHE A 265 42.16 -4.12 7.29
C PHE A 265 40.68 -4.36 7.62
N THR A 266 40.16 -3.67 8.64
CA THR A 266 38.74 -3.77 9.03
C THR A 266 37.81 -3.38 7.89
N LEU A 267 38.14 -2.32 7.12
CA LEU A 267 37.35 -1.89 5.96
C LEU A 267 37.29 -2.96 4.86
N ALA A 268 38.38 -3.71 4.64
CA ALA A 268 38.38 -4.82 3.69
C ALA A 268 37.44 -5.96 4.12
N ILE A 269 37.41 -6.27 5.43
CA ILE A 269 36.52 -7.28 6.00
C ILE A 269 35.05 -6.85 5.86
N ILE A 270 34.73 -5.60 6.20
CA ILE A 270 33.36 -5.06 6.08
C ILE A 270 32.88 -5.13 4.63
N LYS A 271 33.71 -4.72 3.67
CA LYS A 271 33.37 -4.79 2.25
C LYS A 271 33.10 -6.22 1.80
N LYS A 272 33.92 -7.19 2.23
CA LYS A 272 33.72 -8.61 1.91
C LYS A 272 32.40 -9.12 2.50
N LYS A 273 32.11 -8.78 3.76
CA LYS A 273 30.85 -9.14 4.42
C LYS A 273 29.64 -8.54 3.71
N PHE A 274 29.71 -7.27 3.33
CA PHE A 274 28.65 -6.56 2.61
C PHE A 274 28.38 -7.17 1.22
N ASN A 275 29.43 -7.55 0.49
CA ASN A 275 29.28 -8.23 -0.81
C ASN A 275 28.65 -9.63 -0.70
N ASN A 276 28.84 -10.30 0.45
CA ASN A 276 28.31 -11.64 0.70
C ASN A 276 26.92 -11.62 1.39
N GLN A 277 26.44 -10.47 1.83
CA GLN A 277 25.07 -10.34 2.34
C GLN A 277 24.11 -10.35 1.15
N GLU A 278 23.05 -11.16 1.23
CA GLU A 278 21.87 -10.96 0.40
C GLU A 278 21.45 -9.49 0.56
N LYS A 279 21.48 -8.73 -0.53
CA LYS A 279 20.99 -7.34 -0.49
C LYS A 279 19.57 -7.40 0.04
N ILE A 280 19.33 -6.82 1.21
CA ILE A 280 17.99 -6.55 1.70
C ILE A 280 17.25 -5.92 0.52
N ASN A 281 16.23 -6.63 0.01
CA ASN A 281 15.55 -6.26 -1.20
C ASN A 281 14.62 -5.08 -0.88
N SER A 282 15.21 -3.89 -0.76
CA SER A 282 14.55 -2.62 -0.45
C SER A 282 13.56 -2.19 -1.53
N ASN A 283 13.49 -2.91 -2.66
CA ASN A 283 12.50 -2.69 -3.71
C ASN A 283 11.05 -2.84 -3.23
N TYR A 284 10.81 -3.49 -2.09
CA TYR A 284 9.47 -3.65 -1.51
C TYR A 284 9.17 -2.68 -0.36
N LEU A 285 10.14 -1.86 0.06
CA LEU A 285 9.96 -0.89 1.14
C LEU A 285 10.08 0.54 0.63
N TYR A 286 8.94 1.22 0.53
CA TYR A 286 8.90 2.66 0.32
C TYR A 286 9.36 3.39 1.58
N LEU A 287 10.67 3.61 1.70
CA LEU A 287 11.32 4.19 2.88
C LEU A 287 10.65 5.49 3.35
N SER A 288 10.22 6.35 2.42
CA SER A 288 9.55 7.63 2.70
C SER A 288 8.26 7.48 3.49
N LEU A 289 7.66 6.30 3.48
CA LEU A 289 6.39 6.03 4.11
C LEU A 289 6.53 5.30 5.45
N CYS A 290 7.75 4.90 5.82
CA CYS A 290 8.00 4.33 7.14
C CYS A 290 7.88 5.40 8.23
N LYS A 291 7.29 5.04 9.38
CA LYS A 291 7.13 5.94 10.54
C LYS A 291 8.45 6.56 11.02
N ASP A 292 9.56 5.83 10.89
CA ASP A 292 10.90 6.25 11.28
C ASP A 292 11.69 6.93 10.14
N TYR A 293 11.04 7.29 9.03
CA TYR A 293 11.68 7.99 7.92
C TYR A 293 12.32 9.35 8.30
N PRO A 294 11.73 10.18 9.20
CA PRO A 294 12.42 11.38 9.66
C PRO A 294 13.78 11.06 10.31
N GLU A 295 13.88 9.93 11.02
CA GLU A 295 15.13 9.47 11.63
C GLU A 295 16.09 8.90 10.58
N PHE A 296 15.59 8.21 9.57
CA PHE A 296 16.36 7.83 8.38
C PHE A 296 17.06 9.05 7.75
N ILE A 297 16.35 10.16 7.58
CA ILE A 297 16.92 11.39 7.01
C ILE A 297 17.98 11.99 7.93
N LYS A 298 17.76 12.01 9.25
CA LYS A 298 18.79 12.45 10.21
C LYS A 298 20.05 11.59 10.12
N ILE A 299 19.91 10.26 10.09
CA ILE A 299 21.05 9.33 9.96
C ILE A 299 21.78 9.56 8.63
N LYS A 300 21.04 9.68 7.52
CA LYS A 300 21.62 9.92 6.19
C LYS A 300 22.43 11.23 6.12
N ASN A 301 22.02 12.24 6.89
CA ASN A 301 22.70 13.54 6.97
C ASN A 301 23.75 13.63 8.08
N SER A 302 23.90 12.59 8.91
CA SER A 302 24.82 12.56 10.04
C SER A 302 26.30 12.59 9.61
N PRO A 303 27.21 13.11 10.46
CA PRO A 303 28.67 13.01 10.25
C PRO A 303 29.11 11.58 9.96
N THR A 304 28.55 10.60 10.69
CA THR A 304 28.83 9.17 10.51
C THR A 304 28.58 8.72 9.07
N TYR A 305 27.38 8.96 8.53
CA TYR A 305 27.04 8.52 7.19
C TYR A 305 27.86 9.25 6.12
N LYS A 306 28.06 10.57 6.28
CA LYS A 306 28.88 11.40 5.38
C LYS A 306 30.34 10.94 5.35
N LEU A 307 30.89 10.55 6.50
CA LEU A 307 32.26 10.04 6.61
C LEU A 307 32.45 8.75 5.81
N GLY A 308 31.57 7.77 6.00
CA GLY A 308 31.67 6.53 5.25
C GLY A 308 31.40 6.69 3.76
N ALA A 309 30.46 7.58 3.38
CA ALA A 309 30.25 7.93 1.98
C ALA A 309 31.51 8.54 1.34
N LYS A 310 32.23 9.40 2.07
CA LYS A 310 33.50 9.99 1.61
C LYS A 310 34.59 8.93 1.41
N ILE A 311 34.72 7.99 2.34
CA ILE A 311 35.68 6.90 2.25
C ILE A 311 35.43 6.04 1.01
N ILE A 312 34.16 5.72 0.73
CA ILE A 312 33.76 4.98 -0.48
C ILE A 312 34.11 5.79 -1.74
N GLU A 313 33.85 7.10 -1.75
CA GLU A 313 34.19 7.98 -2.86
C GLU A 313 35.70 7.98 -3.16
N ILE A 314 36.52 8.09 -2.11
CA ILE A 314 37.98 8.09 -2.22
C ILE A 314 38.50 6.74 -2.72
N HIS A 315 37.95 5.63 -2.24
CA HIS A 315 38.30 4.30 -2.74
C HIS A 315 37.95 4.13 -4.22
N LYS A 316 36.78 4.62 -4.65
CA LYS A 316 36.37 4.59 -6.06
C LYS A 316 37.28 5.42 -6.97
N LYS A 317 37.76 6.59 -6.51
CA LYS A 317 38.58 7.50 -7.32
C LYS A 317 40.08 7.17 -7.30
N GLY A 318 40.61 6.79 -6.13
CA GLY A 318 42.05 6.64 -5.88
C GLY A 318 42.50 5.21 -5.57
N GLY A 319 41.59 4.23 -5.64
CA GLY A 319 41.88 2.84 -5.32
C GLY A 319 42.38 2.64 -3.89
N ASN A 320 43.13 1.56 -3.67
CA ASN A 320 43.66 1.21 -2.33
C ASN A 320 44.68 2.23 -1.83
N LEU A 321 45.53 2.78 -2.71
CA LEU A 321 46.53 3.79 -2.36
C LEU A 321 45.88 5.09 -1.88
N GLY A 322 44.86 5.57 -2.60
CA GLY A 322 44.09 6.76 -2.19
C GLY A 322 43.37 6.56 -0.86
N LEU A 323 42.81 5.36 -0.63
CA LEU A 323 42.18 5.00 0.63
C LEU A 323 43.18 5.01 1.79
N ILE A 324 44.33 4.34 1.64
CA ILE A 324 45.37 4.28 2.68
C ILE A 324 45.87 5.69 3.03
N HIS A 325 46.16 6.51 2.01
CA HIS A 325 46.60 7.88 2.22
C HIS A 325 45.57 8.70 2.98
N PHE A 326 44.29 8.58 2.62
CA PHE A 326 43.21 9.29 3.32
C PHE A 326 43.10 8.84 4.78
N ILE A 327 43.04 7.52 5.02
CA ILE A 327 42.85 6.97 6.37
C ILE A 327 44.00 7.36 7.30
N LEU A 328 45.25 7.26 6.85
CA LEU A 328 46.39 7.53 7.73
C LEU A 328 46.60 9.03 8.01
N PHE A 329 46.39 9.87 7.00
CA PHE A 329 46.86 11.27 7.04
C PHE A 329 45.76 12.33 6.99
N LYS A 330 44.59 12.05 6.41
CA LYS A 330 43.52 13.05 6.20
C LYS A 330 42.25 12.78 7.00
N LEU A 331 42.12 11.60 7.60
CA LEU A 331 40.90 11.20 8.29
C LEU A 331 40.54 12.12 9.46
N LEU A 332 41.50 12.45 10.34
CA LEU A 332 41.22 13.25 11.53
C LEU A 332 40.85 14.70 11.19
N SER A 333 41.50 15.31 10.20
CA SER A 333 41.15 16.66 9.76
C SER A 333 39.78 16.70 9.12
N TYR A 334 39.44 15.69 8.31
CA TYR A 334 38.11 15.57 7.73
C TYR A 334 37.02 15.32 8.79
N LYS A 335 37.29 14.47 9.79
CA LYS A 335 36.37 14.21 10.92
C LYS A 335 36.02 15.49 11.67
N LYS A 336 36.99 16.40 11.86
CA LYS A 336 36.77 17.72 12.51
C LYS A 336 35.95 18.70 11.66
N SER A 337 35.84 18.46 10.35
CA SER A 337 35.11 19.34 9.42
C SER A 337 33.66 18.92 9.14
N LEU A 338 33.27 17.74 9.64
CA LEU A 338 31.91 17.18 9.54
C LEU A 338 31.05 17.61 10.73
#